data_AF-A0ABD2K5R4-F1
#
_entry.id   AF-A0ABD2K5R4-F1
#
_cell.length_a   1.000
_cell.length_b   1.000
_cell.length_c   1.000
_cell.angle_alpha   90.00
_cell.angle_beta   90.00
_cell.angle_gamma   90.00
#
_symmetry.space_group_name_H-M   'P 1'
#
loop_
_entity.id
_entity.type
_entity.pdbx_description
1 polymer ?
#
loop_
_entity_poly.entity_id
_entity_poly.type
_entity_poly.pdbx_seq_one_letter_code
_entity_poly.pdbx_strand_id
1 'polypeptide(L)'
;MLVRPHFLLPLLLFPLFVIGAFAILQGETVEWAQNGFLAKILAKSRKKGDVRSCTGSLVSASLVLTSGHCVVDRRNRNETGKRKMTEFVVILPALPPTNRSGENASQSEQWREGGDGVPPFRSTAKLLASGGREWDEAGGWALLRIVPRNASTTHCPPNRFSRLSIRSSSSAALGPSSQFVPLPADLADPGTECQMIGFSTSEKAEDFLTEEKVFRLHLNGVAEPPTDDTFHHYRSRVYKDGHTACYDDSGAPLFCKLSSSDKGHVQLGLFQSLTIPLNVLSKGMDEGKEQCRKAREMRFTLLTEDQKLAEAIQRYGKIDEGFHNCEKEK
;
A
#
# COMPACT_ATOMS: atom_id res chain seq x y z
N MET A 1 13.08 -6.94 -46.58
CA MET A 1 12.42 -7.11 -45.27
C MET A 1 13.43 -6.78 -44.18
N LEU A 2 13.38 -5.57 -43.62
CA LEU A 2 14.23 -5.18 -42.48
C LEU A 2 13.56 -5.65 -41.19
N VAL A 3 14.20 -6.60 -40.51
CA VAL A 3 13.86 -7.02 -39.16
C VAL A 3 14.23 -5.88 -38.22
N ARG A 4 13.22 -5.27 -37.56
CA ARG A 4 13.45 -4.25 -36.52
C ARG A 4 14.11 -4.92 -35.31
N PRO A 5 15.21 -4.37 -34.76
CA PRO A 5 15.79 -4.89 -33.55
C PRO A 5 14.85 -4.58 -32.38
N HIS A 6 14.52 -5.61 -31.61
CA HIS A 6 13.84 -5.45 -30.33
C HIS A 6 14.66 -4.53 -29.43
N PHE A 7 14.07 -3.40 -29.06
CA PHE A 7 14.52 -2.55 -27.97
C PHE A 7 14.53 -3.37 -26.67
N LEU A 8 15.67 -3.98 -26.35
CA LEU A 8 16.05 -4.23 -24.98
C LEU A 8 16.30 -2.86 -24.35
N LEU A 9 15.25 -2.24 -23.83
CA LEU A 9 15.41 -1.09 -22.95
C LEU A 9 16.20 -1.60 -21.74
N PRO A 10 17.44 -1.14 -21.50
CA PRO A 10 18.05 -1.38 -20.20
C PRO A 10 17.09 -0.79 -19.19
N LEU A 11 16.67 -1.60 -18.22
CA LEU A 11 15.92 -1.11 -17.08
C LEU A 11 16.83 -0.07 -16.42
N LEU A 12 16.62 1.19 -16.78
CA LEU A 12 17.51 2.29 -16.46
C LEU A 12 17.72 2.25 -14.95
N LEU A 13 18.97 2.02 -14.55
CA LEU A 13 19.54 2.47 -13.30
C LEU A 13 19.27 3.98 -13.25
N PHE A 14 18.09 4.35 -12.78
CA PHE A 14 17.81 5.73 -12.41
C PHE A 14 18.83 6.07 -11.32
N PRO A 15 19.67 7.12 -11.49
CA PRO A 15 20.38 7.67 -10.36
C PRO A 15 19.32 8.32 -9.46
N LEU A 16 18.73 7.48 -8.62
CA LEU A 16 17.72 7.81 -7.64
C LEU A 16 18.42 8.56 -6.52
N PHE A 17 18.56 9.88 -6.65
CA PHE A 17 18.71 10.74 -5.48
C PHE A 17 17.37 10.78 -4.74
N VAL A 18 17.00 9.65 -4.15
CA VAL A 18 15.91 9.60 -3.20
C VAL A 18 16.55 9.88 -1.85
N ILE A 19 16.17 11.02 -1.27
CA ILE A 19 16.43 11.33 0.14
C ILE A 19 15.71 10.24 0.94
N GLY A 20 16.36 9.66 1.96
CA GLY A 20 15.97 8.41 2.64
C GLY A 20 14.47 8.12 2.79
N ALA A 21 14.10 6.84 2.79
CA ALA A 21 12.70 6.44 2.85
C ALA A 21 12.22 6.37 4.30
N PHE A 22 11.32 7.28 4.67
CA PHE A 22 10.80 7.36 6.03
C PHE A 22 9.43 6.70 6.12
N ALA A 23 9.43 5.47 6.64
CA ALA A 23 8.27 4.61 6.86
C ALA A 23 8.05 4.34 8.36
N ILE A 24 7.56 3.17 8.78
CA ILE A 24 7.24 2.92 10.19
C ILE A 24 8.52 2.99 11.02
N LEU A 25 8.49 3.81 12.07
CA LEU A 25 9.66 4.05 12.92
C LEU A 25 9.90 2.88 13.88
N GLN A 26 8.84 2.35 14.48
CA GLN A 26 8.85 1.24 15.44
C GLN A 26 7.51 0.48 15.41
N GLY A 27 7.56 -0.83 15.67
CA GLY A 27 6.42 -1.74 15.61
C GLY A 27 6.79 -3.16 15.97
N GLU A 28 5.78 -4.03 16.06
CA GLU A 28 5.98 -5.48 16.11
C GLU A 28 6.54 -5.93 14.76
N THR A 29 7.70 -6.58 14.75
CA THR A 29 8.28 -7.09 13.49
C THR A 29 7.48 -8.28 13.00
N VAL A 30 7.08 -8.28 11.72
CA VAL A 30 6.32 -9.35 11.09
C VAL A 30 6.97 -9.75 9.76
N GLU A 31 6.75 -10.99 9.32
CA GLU A 31 7.28 -11.47 8.04
C GLU A 31 6.50 -10.87 6.86
N TRP A 32 7.20 -10.30 5.87
CA TRP A 32 6.56 -9.73 4.69
C TRP A 32 5.83 -10.79 3.86
N ALA A 33 6.39 -11.99 3.71
CA ALA A 33 5.76 -13.09 2.98
C ALA A 33 4.41 -13.52 3.58
N GLN A 34 4.26 -13.44 4.92
CA GLN A 34 2.98 -13.71 5.57
C GLN A 34 1.93 -12.64 5.24
N ASN A 35 2.39 -11.40 5.05
CA ASN A 35 1.62 -10.25 4.63
C ASN A 35 1.71 -10.03 3.11
N GLY A 36 1.55 -11.12 2.33
CA GLY A 36 1.76 -11.16 0.87
C GLY A 36 0.98 -10.14 0.03
N PHE A 37 -0.01 -9.47 0.61
CA PHE A 37 -0.75 -8.37 -0.01
C PHE A 37 0.00 -7.03 0.07
N LEU A 38 0.96 -6.85 0.96
CA LEU A 38 1.62 -5.57 1.20
C LEU A 38 2.57 -5.24 0.05
N ALA A 39 2.43 -4.04 -0.51
CA ALA A 39 3.18 -3.59 -1.68
C ALA A 39 4.01 -2.35 -1.36
N LYS A 40 5.25 -2.30 -1.85
CA LYS A 40 5.98 -1.03 -2.00
C LYS A 40 5.66 -0.43 -3.35
N ILE A 41 5.56 0.89 -3.39
CA ILE A 41 5.26 1.64 -4.59
C ILE A 41 6.32 2.74 -4.73
N LEU A 42 7.02 2.75 -5.85
CA LEU A 42 7.76 3.91 -6.29
C LEU A 42 6.96 4.64 -7.36
N ALA A 43 6.68 5.91 -7.12
CA ALA A 43 5.99 6.78 -8.04
C ALA A 43 6.96 7.88 -8.52
N LYS A 44 7.01 8.10 -9.83
CA LYS A 44 7.89 9.11 -10.43
C LYS A 44 7.11 10.08 -11.29
N SER A 45 7.43 11.35 -11.13
CA SER A 45 6.89 12.47 -11.92
C SER A 45 7.60 12.60 -13.26
N ARG A 46 6.97 13.29 -14.22
CA ARG A 46 7.62 13.70 -15.47
C ARG A 46 8.71 14.75 -15.25
N LYS A 47 8.58 15.57 -14.20
CA LYS A 47 9.61 16.54 -13.85
C LYS A 47 10.83 15.77 -13.31
N LYS A 48 12.02 16.09 -13.81
CA LYS A 48 13.26 15.39 -13.49
C LYS A 48 13.51 15.41 -11.97
N GLY A 49 13.73 14.23 -11.38
CA GLY A 49 14.20 14.06 -10.00
C GLY A 49 13.13 13.90 -8.93
N ASP A 50 11.84 13.98 -9.26
CA ASP A 50 10.76 13.81 -8.27
C ASP A 50 10.28 12.35 -8.24
N VAL A 51 10.71 11.63 -7.21
CA VAL A 51 10.37 10.24 -6.92
C VAL A 51 9.86 10.14 -5.49
N ARG A 52 8.77 9.40 -5.31
CA ARG A 52 8.11 9.16 -4.03
C ARG A 52 8.00 7.67 -3.76
N SER A 53 8.32 7.27 -2.54
CA SER A 53 7.99 5.98 -1.96
C SER A 53 6.61 6.02 -1.31
N CYS A 54 5.89 4.93 -1.44
CA CYS A 54 4.57 4.73 -0.86
C CYS A 54 4.37 3.26 -0.50
N THR A 55 3.35 3.00 0.32
CA THR A 55 2.85 1.67 0.62
C THR A 55 1.50 1.45 -0.06
N GLY A 56 1.14 0.20 -0.31
CA GLY A 56 -0.18 -0.17 -0.79
C GLY A 56 -0.54 -1.60 -0.41
N SER A 57 -1.72 -2.02 -0.84
CA SER A 57 -2.19 -3.39 -0.68
C SER A 57 -2.72 -3.96 -1.99
N LEU A 58 -2.39 -5.21 -2.27
CA LEU A 58 -2.90 -5.99 -3.38
C LEU A 58 -4.36 -6.35 -3.08
N VAL A 59 -5.30 -5.88 -3.91
CA VAL A 59 -6.75 -6.13 -3.74
C VAL A 59 -7.30 -7.12 -4.77
N SER A 60 -6.50 -7.48 -5.77
CA SER A 60 -6.71 -8.60 -6.69
C SER A 60 -5.38 -8.97 -7.34
N ALA A 61 -5.34 -10.04 -8.17
CA ALA A 61 -4.13 -10.51 -8.83
C ALA A 61 -3.31 -9.41 -9.55
N SER A 62 -3.97 -8.38 -10.07
CA SER A 62 -3.31 -7.32 -10.84
C SER A 62 -3.51 -5.91 -10.30
N LEU A 63 -4.25 -5.75 -9.19
CA LEU A 63 -4.64 -4.43 -8.69
C LEU A 63 -4.02 -4.14 -7.32
N VAL A 64 -3.35 -3.00 -7.23
CA VAL A 64 -2.82 -2.44 -5.99
C VAL A 64 -3.60 -1.19 -5.63
N LEU A 65 -4.11 -1.15 -4.41
CA LEU A 65 -4.76 -0.02 -3.79
C LEU A 65 -3.73 0.75 -2.95
N THR A 66 -3.73 2.07 -3.06
CA THR A 66 -2.83 2.96 -2.31
C THR A 66 -3.51 4.31 -2.07
N SER A 67 -2.82 5.22 -1.38
CA SER A 67 -3.29 6.59 -1.17
C SER A 67 -3.24 7.42 -2.46
N GLY A 68 -4.19 8.35 -2.62
CA GLY A 68 -4.14 9.37 -3.68
C GLY A 68 -2.87 10.24 -3.63
N HIS A 69 -2.25 10.40 -2.46
CA HIS A 69 -0.97 11.12 -2.29
C HIS A 69 0.19 10.47 -3.02
N CYS A 70 0.07 9.19 -3.33
CA CYS A 70 1.11 8.47 -4.05
C CYS A 70 1.11 8.78 -5.55
N VAL A 71 0.02 9.33 -6.08
CA VAL A 71 -0.16 9.53 -7.53
C VAL A 71 -0.31 11.00 -7.93
N VAL A 72 -0.60 11.88 -6.97
CA VAL A 72 -0.64 13.34 -7.16
C VAL A 72 0.17 14.01 -6.06
N ASP A 73 1.17 14.80 -6.43
CA ASP A 73 1.88 15.68 -5.52
C ASP A 73 1.29 17.11 -5.58
N ARG A 74 0.88 17.59 -4.41
CA ARG A 74 0.34 18.94 -4.21
C ARG A 74 1.11 19.74 -3.16
N ARG A 75 2.35 19.32 -2.82
CA ARG A 75 3.19 19.97 -1.77
C ARG A 75 3.42 21.47 -1.96
N ASN A 76 3.17 22.04 -3.14
CA ASN A 76 3.34 23.47 -3.37
C ASN A 76 2.01 24.13 -3.76
N ARG A 77 1.28 24.66 -2.77
CA ARG A 77 0.02 25.40 -2.96
C ARG A 77 0.18 26.62 -3.88
N ASN A 78 1.41 27.11 -4.00
CA ASN A 78 1.78 28.29 -4.80
C ASN A 78 2.16 27.91 -6.25
N GLU A 79 2.39 26.63 -6.55
CA GLU A 79 2.53 26.18 -7.93
C GLU A 79 1.13 25.87 -8.47
N THR A 80 0.69 26.66 -9.44
CA THR A 80 -0.58 26.48 -10.17
C THR A 80 -0.73 25.12 -10.87
N GLY A 81 0.29 24.27 -10.85
CA GLY A 81 0.28 22.93 -11.45
C GLY A 81 0.32 21.80 -10.43
N LYS A 82 -0.80 21.06 -10.32
CA LYS A 82 -0.83 19.74 -9.66
C LYS A 82 0.20 18.82 -10.34
N ARG A 83 1.22 18.36 -9.61
CA ARG A 83 2.25 17.46 -10.16
C ARG A 83 1.67 16.04 -10.18
N LYS A 84 1.51 15.47 -11.38
CA LYS A 84 1.02 14.08 -11.53
C LYS A 84 2.19 13.13 -11.62
N MET A 85 2.15 12.06 -10.83
CA MET A 85 3.04 10.92 -11.02
C MET A 85 2.59 10.14 -12.25
N THR A 86 3.54 9.70 -13.06
CA THR A 86 3.24 9.07 -14.37
C THR A 86 3.89 7.72 -14.55
N GLU A 87 4.93 7.43 -13.78
CA GLU A 87 5.63 6.14 -13.80
C GLU A 87 5.49 5.49 -12.43
N PHE A 88 5.09 4.22 -12.41
CA PHE A 88 4.89 3.48 -11.17
C PHE A 88 5.64 2.15 -11.24
N VAL A 89 6.32 1.81 -10.16
CA VAL A 89 6.91 0.49 -9.93
C VAL A 89 6.32 -0.06 -8.65
N VAL A 90 5.75 -1.26 -8.74
CA VAL A 90 5.21 -2.03 -7.63
C VAL A 90 6.19 -3.14 -7.29
N ILE A 91 6.46 -3.30 -6.00
CA ILE A 91 7.28 -4.39 -5.46
C ILE A 91 6.43 -5.16 -4.44
N LEU A 92 6.38 -6.48 -4.62
CA LEU A 92 5.63 -7.43 -3.79
C LEU A 92 6.62 -8.46 -3.23
N PRO A 93 6.28 -9.13 -2.10
CA PRO A 93 7.17 -10.13 -1.54
C PRO A 93 7.37 -11.28 -2.52
N ALA A 94 8.53 -11.91 -2.42
CA ALA A 94 8.76 -13.17 -3.10
C ALA A 94 7.78 -14.23 -2.57
N LEU A 95 7.21 -15.02 -3.47
CA LEU A 95 6.48 -16.20 -3.07
C LEU A 95 7.48 -17.36 -2.94
N PRO A 96 7.36 -18.18 -1.89
CA PRO A 96 8.02 -19.48 -1.93
C PRO A 96 7.49 -20.24 -3.16
N PRO A 97 8.34 -20.99 -3.88
CA PRO A 97 7.88 -21.83 -4.97
C PRO A 97 6.76 -22.73 -4.45
N THR A 98 5.62 -22.72 -5.12
CA THR A 98 4.56 -23.68 -4.82
C THR A 98 5.11 -25.05 -5.16
N ASN A 99 5.39 -25.88 -4.15
CA ASN A 99 5.87 -27.25 -4.32
C ASN A 99 5.00 -27.91 -5.38
N ARG A 100 5.59 -28.18 -6.56
CA ARG A 100 4.93 -29.03 -7.55
C ARG A 100 4.65 -30.34 -6.85
N SER A 101 3.40 -30.77 -6.88
CA SER A 101 2.94 -32.02 -6.29
C SER A 101 3.82 -33.19 -6.77
N GLY A 102 4.86 -33.53 -6.01
CA GLY A 102 5.89 -34.51 -6.40
C GLY A 102 7.28 -34.27 -5.82
N GLU A 103 7.64 -33.07 -5.33
CA GLU A 103 8.96 -32.84 -4.72
C GLU A 103 8.96 -33.15 -3.21
N ASN A 104 9.90 -34.01 -2.81
CA ASN A 104 10.01 -34.55 -1.45
C ASN A 104 10.17 -33.45 -0.39
N ALA A 105 9.46 -33.59 0.74
CA ALA A 105 9.42 -32.64 1.86
C ALA A 105 10.78 -32.25 2.45
N SER A 106 11.87 -32.97 2.12
CA SER A 106 13.22 -32.66 2.57
C SER A 106 13.84 -31.42 1.88
N GLN A 107 13.31 -30.94 0.76
CA GLN A 107 13.82 -29.74 0.08
C GLN A 107 13.26 -28.42 0.64
N SER A 108 12.13 -28.44 1.36
CA SER A 108 11.54 -27.20 1.89
C SER A 108 12.31 -26.61 3.09
N GLU A 109 13.08 -27.44 3.82
CA GLU A 109 13.92 -26.94 4.93
C GLU A 109 15.22 -26.31 4.43
N GLN A 110 15.72 -26.73 3.27
CA GLN A 110 16.97 -26.20 2.70
C GLN A 110 16.87 -24.74 2.23
N TRP A 111 15.66 -24.24 1.94
CA TRP A 111 15.41 -22.83 1.62
C TRP A 111 15.57 -21.88 2.81
N ARG A 112 15.60 -22.40 4.05
CA ARG A 112 15.76 -21.57 5.26
C ARG A 112 17.22 -21.25 5.60
N GLU A 113 18.20 -21.97 5.05
CA GLU A 113 19.61 -21.86 5.49
C GLU A 113 20.61 -21.46 4.39
N GLY A 114 20.20 -21.32 3.12
CA GLY A 114 21.08 -20.88 2.02
C GLY A 114 20.76 -19.46 1.53
N GLY A 115 21.65 -18.50 1.80
CA GLY A 115 21.45 -17.05 1.69
C GLY A 115 21.26 -16.40 0.31
N ASP A 116 20.71 -17.08 -0.69
CA ASP A 116 20.24 -16.45 -1.94
C ASP A 116 18.70 -16.55 -2.02
N GLY A 117 18.03 -15.69 -1.26
CA GLY A 117 16.57 -15.61 -1.24
C GLY A 117 15.99 -15.29 -2.63
N VAL A 118 14.82 -15.85 -2.94
CA VAL A 118 14.07 -15.51 -4.16
C VAL A 118 13.84 -13.98 -4.16
N PRO A 119 14.22 -13.26 -5.23
CA PRO A 119 14.08 -11.81 -5.24
C PRO A 119 12.61 -11.40 -5.21
N PRO A 120 12.28 -10.25 -4.60
CA PRO A 120 10.92 -9.76 -4.55
C PRO A 120 10.37 -9.54 -5.96
N PHE A 121 9.07 -9.79 -6.14
CA PHE A 121 8.39 -9.55 -7.40
C PHE A 121 8.40 -8.04 -7.68
N ARG A 122 8.93 -7.65 -8.85
CA ARG A 122 9.01 -6.24 -9.26
C ARG A 122 8.39 -6.04 -10.63
N SER A 123 7.44 -5.12 -10.71
CA SER A 123 6.81 -4.80 -11.99
C SER A 123 6.42 -3.33 -12.12
N THR A 124 6.27 -2.87 -13.37
CA THR A 124 5.68 -1.57 -13.67
C THR A 124 4.18 -1.60 -13.44
N ALA A 125 3.59 -0.45 -13.09
CA ALA A 125 2.16 -0.32 -12.94
C ALA A 125 1.60 0.90 -13.68
N LYS A 126 0.30 0.87 -13.96
CA LYS A 126 -0.45 1.97 -14.58
C LYS A 126 -1.52 2.45 -13.60
N LEU A 127 -1.64 3.76 -13.43
CA LEU A 127 -2.77 4.35 -12.74
C LEU A 127 -4.06 4.12 -13.55
N LEU A 128 -5.03 3.44 -12.96
CA LEU A 128 -6.32 3.17 -13.59
C LEU A 128 -7.41 4.14 -13.15
N ALA A 129 -7.44 4.41 -11.85
CA ALA A 129 -8.43 5.26 -11.22
C ALA A 129 -7.85 5.86 -9.95
N SER A 130 -8.42 6.99 -9.55
CA SER A 130 -8.20 7.61 -8.26
C SER A 130 -9.52 8.21 -7.78
N GLY A 131 -9.82 8.05 -6.51
CA GLY A 131 -10.97 8.68 -5.85
C GLY A 131 -10.53 9.54 -4.68
N GLY A 132 -11.52 10.18 -4.06
CA GLY A 132 -11.37 11.28 -3.11
C GLY A 132 -12.32 12.41 -3.49
N ARG A 133 -12.75 13.26 -2.55
CA ARG A 133 -13.58 14.41 -2.90
C ARG A 133 -12.76 15.37 -3.74
N GLU A 134 -13.41 16.09 -4.64
CA GLU A 134 -12.76 17.04 -5.54
C GLU A 134 -11.98 18.13 -4.77
N TRP A 135 -12.45 18.43 -3.55
CA TRP A 135 -11.88 19.35 -2.57
C TRP A 135 -10.97 18.69 -1.53
N ASP A 136 -10.87 17.35 -1.49
CA ASP A 136 -9.93 16.66 -0.60
C ASP A 136 -8.52 16.87 -1.15
N GLU A 137 -7.94 18.02 -0.79
CA GLU A 137 -6.53 18.32 -1.02
C GLU A 137 -5.60 17.34 -0.28
N ALA A 138 -6.16 16.49 0.61
CA ALA A 138 -5.43 15.69 1.58
C ALA A 138 -5.67 14.16 1.58
N GLY A 139 -6.27 13.55 0.55
CA GLY A 139 -6.10 12.09 0.35
C GLY A 139 -7.39 11.28 0.23
N GLY A 140 -7.58 10.72 -0.96
CA GLY A 140 -8.46 9.58 -1.18
C GLY A 140 -7.62 8.35 -1.53
N TRP A 141 -8.01 7.63 -2.56
CA TRP A 141 -7.36 6.39 -2.97
C TRP A 141 -6.89 6.47 -4.42
N ALA A 142 -5.93 5.61 -4.76
CA ALA A 142 -5.51 5.35 -6.12
C ALA A 142 -5.44 3.84 -6.35
N LEU A 143 -5.83 3.44 -7.55
CA LEU A 143 -5.83 2.05 -8.00
C LEU A 143 -4.84 1.90 -9.15
N LEU A 144 -3.80 1.11 -8.91
CA LEU A 144 -2.75 0.81 -9.86
C LEU A 144 -2.94 -0.60 -10.43
N ARG A 145 -2.74 -0.77 -11.73
CA ARG A 145 -2.67 -2.07 -12.38
C ARG A 145 -1.23 -2.48 -12.61
N ILE A 146 -0.85 -3.63 -12.07
CA ILE A 146 0.42 -4.29 -12.35
C ILE A 146 0.42 -4.74 -13.82
N VAL A 147 1.44 -4.35 -14.56
CA VAL A 147 1.64 -4.76 -15.95
C VAL A 147 2.50 -6.02 -15.97
N PRO A 148 2.06 -7.17 -16.51
CA PRO A 148 2.90 -8.36 -16.57
C PRO A 148 4.19 -8.11 -17.38
N ARG A 149 5.35 -8.51 -16.87
CA ARG A 149 6.62 -8.50 -17.61
C ARG A 149 6.73 -9.77 -18.45
N ASN A 150 6.16 -9.75 -19.65
CA ASN A 150 6.13 -10.86 -20.62
C ASN A 150 5.38 -12.12 -20.13
N ALA A 151 4.59 -12.74 -21.01
CA ALA A 151 3.76 -13.92 -20.72
C ALA A 151 4.56 -15.22 -20.42
N SER A 152 5.88 -15.12 -20.24
CA SER A 152 6.79 -16.22 -19.95
C SER A 152 6.78 -16.53 -18.44
N THR A 153 5.65 -17.06 -17.96
CA THR A 153 5.38 -18.00 -16.82
C THR A 153 6.10 -17.87 -15.46
N THR A 154 7.21 -17.16 -15.30
CA THR A 154 8.09 -17.39 -14.14
C THR A 154 7.82 -16.52 -12.93
N HIS A 155 7.00 -15.47 -13.03
CA HIS A 155 6.82 -14.53 -11.92
C HIS A 155 5.38 -14.07 -11.80
N CYS A 156 4.56 -14.89 -11.13
CA CYS A 156 3.19 -14.55 -10.78
C CYS A 156 3.16 -13.74 -9.47
N PRO A 157 2.29 -12.73 -9.34
CA PRO A 157 2.14 -11.99 -8.11
C PRO A 157 1.57 -12.89 -7.01
N PRO A 158 1.83 -12.55 -5.73
CA PRO A 158 1.20 -13.19 -4.59
C PRO A 158 -0.29 -13.41 -4.75
N ASN A 159 -0.74 -14.64 -4.48
CA ASN A 159 -2.17 -14.97 -4.43
C ASN A 159 -2.81 -14.66 -3.07
N ARG A 160 -2.24 -13.69 -2.36
CA ARG A 160 -2.73 -13.21 -1.06
C ARG A 160 -3.21 -11.79 -1.26
N PHE A 161 -4.53 -11.62 -1.22
CA PHE A 161 -5.17 -10.33 -1.39
C PHE A 161 -5.62 -9.80 -0.05
N SER A 162 -5.57 -8.48 0.10
CA SER A 162 -6.15 -7.82 1.25
C SER A 162 -7.66 -8.02 1.26
N ARG A 163 -8.20 -8.38 2.42
CA ARG A 163 -9.64 -8.57 2.65
C ARG A 163 -10.31 -7.22 2.81
N LEU A 164 -10.62 -6.58 1.70
CA LEU A 164 -11.23 -5.26 1.65
C LEU A 164 -12.74 -5.34 1.93
N SER A 165 -13.23 -4.58 2.90
CA SER A 165 -14.66 -4.51 3.22
C SER A 165 -15.29 -3.30 2.54
N ILE A 166 -15.83 -3.47 1.33
CA ILE A 166 -16.48 -2.40 0.58
C ILE A 166 -17.88 -2.83 0.15
N ARG A 167 -18.85 -1.92 0.28
CA ARG A 167 -20.20 -2.13 -0.22
C ARG A 167 -20.24 -1.95 -1.74
N SER A 168 -20.58 -3.02 -2.47
CA SER A 168 -21.02 -2.89 -3.86
C SER A 168 -22.54 -2.72 -3.90
N SER A 169 -23.03 -1.70 -4.60
CA SER A 169 -24.46 -1.49 -4.86
C SER A 169 -25.06 -2.55 -5.79
N SER A 170 -24.22 -3.31 -6.52
CA SER A 170 -24.65 -4.42 -7.38
C SER A 170 -24.56 -5.76 -6.64
N SER A 171 -25.53 -6.01 -5.77
CA SER A 171 -25.68 -7.20 -4.92
C SER A 171 -25.87 -8.55 -5.64
N ALA A 172 -25.78 -8.61 -6.97
CA ALA A 172 -26.09 -9.82 -7.74
C ALA A 172 -24.87 -10.62 -8.23
N ALA A 173 -23.64 -10.09 -8.20
CA ALA A 173 -22.48 -10.73 -8.87
C ALA A 173 -21.27 -11.05 -7.97
N LEU A 174 -21.30 -10.67 -6.70
CA LEU A 174 -20.28 -11.01 -5.70
C LEU A 174 -21.00 -11.84 -4.64
N GLY A 175 -20.55 -13.08 -4.42
CA GLY A 175 -21.25 -14.06 -3.59
C GLY A 175 -21.55 -13.63 -2.14
N PRO A 176 -22.21 -14.49 -1.36
CA PRO A 176 -22.82 -14.17 -0.05
C PRO A 176 -21.83 -13.81 1.08
N SER A 177 -20.54 -13.68 0.80
CA SER A 177 -19.49 -13.28 1.76
C SER A 177 -19.45 -11.76 1.98
N SER A 178 -20.55 -11.27 2.57
CA SER A 178 -20.63 -10.19 3.56
C SER A 178 -20.16 -8.78 3.18
N GLN A 179 -21.16 -7.97 2.82
CA GLN A 179 -21.12 -6.50 2.81
C GLN A 179 -21.18 -5.97 4.26
N PHE A 180 -20.15 -6.20 5.06
CA PHE A 180 -20.10 -5.64 6.42
C PHE A 180 -19.53 -4.22 6.34
N VAL A 181 -20.38 -3.23 6.51
CA VAL A 181 -19.96 -1.82 6.62
C VAL A 181 -19.89 -1.53 8.12
N PRO A 182 -18.68 -1.35 8.69
CA PRO A 182 -18.57 -0.91 10.07
C PRO A 182 -19.23 0.46 10.21
N LEU A 183 -20.11 0.57 11.20
CA LEU A 183 -20.59 1.84 11.66
C LEU A 183 -19.47 2.55 12.43
N PRO A 184 -19.47 3.89 12.49
CA PRO A 184 -18.50 4.61 13.30
C PRO A 184 -18.46 4.16 14.77
N ALA A 185 -19.61 3.76 15.32
CA ALA A 185 -19.72 3.17 16.66
C ALA A 185 -18.94 1.85 16.81
N ASP A 186 -18.82 1.03 15.75
CA ASP A 186 -18.03 -0.21 15.80
C ASP A 186 -16.53 0.09 15.98
N LEU A 187 -16.03 1.19 15.42
CA LEU A 187 -14.61 1.59 15.57
C LEU A 187 -14.30 2.20 16.94
N ALA A 188 -15.32 2.73 17.61
CA ALA A 188 -15.20 3.28 18.95
C ALA A 188 -15.36 2.22 20.05
N ASP A 189 -15.78 0.99 19.71
CA ASP A 189 -15.96 -0.09 20.67
C ASP A 189 -14.60 -0.47 21.31
N PRO A 190 -14.54 -0.61 22.66
CA PRO A 190 -13.29 -0.95 23.35
C PRO A 190 -12.73 -2.33 22.99
N GLY A 191 -13.53 -3.25 22.45
CA GLY A 191 -13.07 -4.54 21.96
C GLY A 191 -12.59 -4.52 20.52
N THR A 192 -12.67 -3.37 19.83
CA THR A 192 -12.20 -3.25 18.44
C THR A 192 -10.69 -3.07 18.44
N GLU A 193 -10.02 -3.98 17.75
CA GLU A 193 -8.57 -3.98 17.60
C GLU A 193 -8.22 -3.50 16.20
N CYS A 194 -7.55 -2.35 16.09
CA CYS A 194 -7.09 -1.82 14.82
C CYS A 194 -5.56 -1.84 14.75
N GLN A 195 -5.04 -2.10 13.55
CA GLN A 195 -3.63 -2.16 13.26
C GLN A 195 -3.33 -1.65 11.84
N MET A 196 -2.12 -1.18 11.64
CA MET A 196 -1.56 -0.86 10.34
C MET A 196 -0.32 -1.72 10.10
N ILE A 197 -0.10 -2.12 8.85
CA ILE A 197 1.09 -2.88 8.46
C ILE A 197 1.82 -2.09 7.37
N GLY A 198 3.12 -1.86 7.55
CA GLY A 198 3.95 -1.06 6.66
C GLY A 198 5.43 -1.43 6.78
N PHE A 199 6.28 -0.78 6.00
CA PHE A 199 7.70 -1.10 5.94
C PHE A 199 8.48 -0.36 7.03
N SER A 200 9.65 -0.86 7.42
CA SER A 200 10.56 -0.11 8.27
C SER A 200 11.12 1.11 7.56
N THR A 201 11.38 2.17 8.32
CA THR A 201 12.20 3.29 7.86
C THR A 201 13.59 2.80 7.48
N SER A 202 14.08 3.28 6.33
CA SER A 202 15.48 3.14 5.95
C SER A 202 16.13 4.49 5.73
N GLU A 203 17.35 4.66 6.25
CA GLU A 203 18.10 5.91 6.16
C GLU A 203 18.61 6.17 4.74
N LYS A 204 18.84 5.09 3.97
CA LYS A 204 19.16 5.18 2.55
C LYS A 204 17.99 4.72 1.72
N ALA A 205 17.70 5.46 0.66
CA ALA A 205 16.58 5.11 -0.19
C ALA A 205 16.82 3.88 -1.08
N GLU A 206 18.08 3.56 -1.39
CA GLU A 206 18.44 2.33 -2.09
C GLU A 206 18.01 1.10 -1.29
N ASP A 207 18.21 1.14 0.03
CA ASP A 207 17.84 0.08 0.95
C ASP A 207 16.32 -0.10 1.03
N PHE A 208 15.51 0.94 0.82
CA PHE A 208 14.04 0.80 0.82
C PHE A 208 13.55 -0.21 -0.23
N LEU A 209 14.26 -0.38 -1.34
CA LEU A 209 13.85 -1.34 -2.37
C LEU A 209 14.07 -2.78 -1.92
N THR A 210 15.16 -3.02 -1.19
CA THR A 210 15.57 -4.34 -0.71
C THR A 210 15.10 -4.63 0.72
N GLU A 211 14.55 -3.65 1.44
CA GLU A 211 14.11 -3.79 2.82
C GLU A 211 12.92 -4.74 2.97
N GLU A 212 13.12 -5.91 3.55
CA GLU A 212 12.03 -6.87 3.75
C GLU A 212 11.39 -6.75 5.13
N LYS A 213 11.96 -5.92 6.01
CA LYS A 213 11.45 -5.73 7.35
C LYS A 213 10.13 -4.96 7.30
N VAL A 214 9.10 -5.61 7.81
CA VAL A 214 7.74 -5.08 7.93
C VAL A 214 7.41 -4.95 9.40
N PHE A 215 6.76 -3.84 9.73
CA PHE A 215 6.23 -3.59 11.06
C PHE A 215 4.71 -3.65 11.04
N ARG A 216 4.18 -4.27 12.09
CA ARG A 216 2.79 -4.15 12.52
C ARG A 216 2.73 -3.10 13.62
N LEU A 217 1.91 -2.09 13.38
CA LEU A 217 1.61 -1.03 14.32
C LEU A 217 0.19 -1.23 14.84
N HIS A 218 0.06 -1.73 16.07
CA HIS A 218 -1.21 -1.69 16.80
C HIS A 218 -1.61 -0.23 16.99
N LEU A 219 -2.89 0.09 16.91
CA LEU A 219 -3.40 1.46 17.00
C LEU A 219 -4.14 1.69 18.32
N ASN A 220 -3.98 2.87 18.90
CA ASN A 220 -4.68 3.27 20.12
C ASN A 220 -6.07 3.83 19.78
N GLY A 221 -6.93 2.95 19.27
CA GLY A 221 -8.25 3.30 18.74
C GLY A 221 -8.20 4.09 17.43
N VAL A 222 -9.34 4.13 16.74
CA VAL A 222 -9.54 4.93 15.53
C VAL A 222 -10.80 5.76 15.73
N ALA A 223 -10.63 7.05 15.99
CA ALA A 223 -11.71 7.97 16.26
C ALA A 223 -12.23 8.61 14.98
N GLU A 224 -13.51 9.00 15.02
CA GLU A 224 -14.14 9.80 13.96
C GLU A 224 -13.39 11.11 13.68
N PRO A 225 -13.49 11.63 12.45
CA PRO A 225 -12.95 12.94 12.13
C PRO A 225 -13.59 14.02 13.02
N PRO A 226 -12.82 14.98 13.56
CA PRO A 226 -13.37 16.17 14.18
C PRO A 226 -14.33 16.91 13.24
N THR A 227 -15.34 17.58 13.79
CA THR A 227 -16.37 18.29 13.01
C THR A 227 -15.80 19.43 12.17
N ASP A 228 -14.65 19.98 12.56
CA ASP A 228 -13.90 21.02 11.85
C ASP A 228 -12.87 20.45 10.84
N ASP A 229 -12.72 19.13 10.76
CA ASP A 229 -11.81 18.49 9.82
C ASP A 229 -12.42 18.44 8.41
N THR A 230 -12.08 19.45 7.62
CA THR A 230 -12.47 19.56 6.19
C THR A 230 -12.10 18.34 5.33
N PHE A 231 -11.16 17.51 5.77
CA PHE A 231 -10.72 16.32 5.02
C PHE A 231 -11.40 15.03 5.50
N HIS A 232 -12.19 15.10 6.57
CA HIS A 232 -12.94 13.96 7.11
C HIS A 232 -12.08 12.70 7.33
N HIS A 233 -10.85 12.87 7.81
CA HIS A 233 -9.98 11.74 8.11
C HIS A 233 -10.20 11.23 9.53
N TYR A 234 -10.30 9.91 9.64
CA TYR A 234 -10.28 9.23 10.93
C TYR A 234 -8.88 9.34 11.54
N ARG A 235 -8.82 9.34 12.87
CA ARG A 235 -7.57 9.64 13.58
C ARG A 235 -7.24 8.58 14.61
N SER A 236 -5.96 8.22 14.68
CA SER A 236 -5.42 7.44 15.79
C SER A 236 -4.28 8.22 16.43
N ARG A 237 -4.21 8.22 17.76
CA ARG A 237 -3.12 8.89 18.49
C ARG A 237 -1.83 8.08 18.33
N VAL A 238 -0.72 8.79 18.12
CA VAL A 238 0.62 8.20 18.15
C VAL A 238 0.95 7.77 19.57
N TYR A 239 1.60 6.60 19.74
CA TYR A 239 2.01 6.13 21.05
C TYR A 239 3.12 7.00 21.64
N LYS A 240 3.16 7.11 22.97
CA LYS A 240 4.14 7.95 23.68
C LYS A 240 5.60 7.51 23.49
N ASP A 241 5.82 6.25 23.14
CA ASP A 241 7.12 5.64 22.90
C ASP A 241 7.61 5.80 21.45
N GLY A 242 6.84 6.49 20.59
CA GLY A 242 7.26 6.83 19.23
C GLY A 242 6.92 5.78 18.17
N HIS A 243 6.04 4.81 18.48
CA HIS A 243 5.45 3.93 17.49
C HIS A 243 4.50 4.71 16.57
N THR A 244 4.94 4.97 15.35
CA THR A 244 4.23 5.78 14.36
C THR A 244 4.60 5.38 12.94
N ALA A 245 3.64 5.59 12.04
CA ALA A 245 3.87 5.64 10.60
C ALA A 245 4.72 6.87 10.23
N CYS A 246 5.20 6.89 8.99
CA CYS A 246 5.80 8.08 8.40
C CYS A 246 5.34 8.31 6.95
N TYR A 247 5.84 9.35 6.30
CA TYR A 247 5.25 9.84 5.04
C TYR A 247 5.22 8.80 3.91
N ASP A 248 6.20 7.90 3.87
CA ASP A 248 6.28 6.87 2.84
C ASP A 248 5.38 5.67 3.12
N ASP A 249 4.74 5.61 4.30
CA ASP A 249 3.67 4.66 4.57
C ASP A 249 2.33 5.09 3.97
N SER A 250 2.25 6.24 3.29
CA SER A 250 1.02 6.68 2.61
C SER A 250 0.47 5.54 1.75
N GLY A 251 -0.79 5.16 2.00
CA GLY A 251 -1.45 4.02 1.38
C GLY A 251 -1.32 2.69 2.12
N ALA A 252 -0.62 2.64 3.27
CA ALA A 252 -0.58 1.47 4.13
C ALA A 252 -2.00 1.07 4.59
N PRO A 253 -2.33 -0.23 4.55
CA PRO A 253 -3.67 -0.69 4.87
C PRO A 253 -3.97 -0.56 6.37
N LEU A 254 -5.13 0.04 6.68
CA LEU A 254 -5.73 0.00 8.01
C LEU A 254 -6.59 -1.26 8.13
N PHE A 255 -6.21 -2.15 9.03
CA PHE A 255 -6.96 -3.35 9.36
C PHE A 255 -7.62 -3.21 10.72
N CYS A 256 -8.87 -3.67 10.85
CA CYS A 256 -9.49 -3.81 12.16
C CYS A 256 -10.19 -5.15 12.31
N LYS A 257 -10.15 -5.68 13.53
CA LYS A 257 -11.00 -6.76 14.01
C LYS A 257 -12.06 -6.13 14.90
N LEU A 258 -13.30 -6.19 14.45
CA LEU A 258 -14.42 -5.48 15.05
C LEU A 258 -15.12 -6.39 16.04
N SER A 259 -15.50 -5.88 17.21
CA SER A 259 -16.16 -6.68 18.24
C SER A 259 -17.50 -7.25 17.81
N SER A 260 -18.19 -6.54 16.92
CA SER A 260 -19.47 -6.95 16.34
C SER A 260 -19.35 -8.03 15.26
N SER A 261 -18.14 -8.51 14.95
CA SER A 261 -17.90 -9.48 13.87
C SER A 261 -16.90 -10.54 14.28
N ASP A 262 -17.29 -11.82 14.18
CA ASP A 262 -16.38 -12.96 14.39
C ASP A 262 -15.29 -13.11 13.30
N LYS A 263 -15.34 -12.27 12.26
CA LYS A 263 -14.30 -12.27 11.24
C LYS A 263 -13.01 -11.72 11.82
N GLY A 264 -11.90 -12.35 11.43
CA GLY A 264 -10.58 -11.78 11.65
C GLY A 264 -10.41 -10.42 10.96
N HIS A 265 -9.22 -9.84 11.09
CA HIS A 265 -8.88 -8.52 10.56
C HIS A 265 -9.31 -8.32 9.10
N VAL A 266 -10.05 -7.23 8.85
CA VAL A 266 -10.48 -6.77 7.53
C VAL A 266 -9.89 -5.40 7.25
N GLN A 267 -9.51 -5.13 5.99
CA GLN A 267 -9.04 -3.80 5.58
C GLN A 267 -10.24 -2.86 5.49
N LEU A 268 -10.21 -1.81 6.30
CA LEU A 268 -11.25 -0.78 6.36
C LEU A 268 -10.81 0.53 5.72
N GLY A 269 -9.50 0.78 5.67
CA GLY A 269 -8.99 2.08 5.26
C GLY A 269 -7.56 2.08 4.74
N LEU A 270 -7.05 3.29 4.56
CA LEU A 270 -5.68 3.58 4.16
C LEU A 270 -5.13 4.68 5.04
N PHE A 271 -3.87 4.54 5.46
CA PHE A 271 -3.11 5.63 6.04
C PHE A 271 -2.87 6.72 4.98
N GLN A 272 -3.06 7.98 5.37
CA GLN A 272 -2.91 9.14 4.48
C GLN A 272 -1.75 10.03 4.86
N SER A 273 -1.64 10.39 6.14
CA SER A 273 -0.69 11.40 6.61
C SER A 273 -0.61 11.45 8.13
N LEU A 274 0.30 12.27 8.63
CA LEU A 274 0.48 12.58 10.05
C LEU A 274 -0.03 13.98 10.37
N THR A 275 -0.59 14.16 11.56
CA THR A 275 -0.80 15.47 12.18
C THR A 275 0.44 15.82 13.00
N ILE A 276 1.14 16.87 12.58
CA ILE A 276 2.36 17.35 13.23
C ILE A 276 2.11 18.73 13.85
N PRO A 277 2.55 18.98 15.09
CA PRO A 277 2.42 20.29 15.71
C PRO A 277 3.09 21.41 14.91
N LEU A 278 2.43 22.57 14.78
CA LEU A 278 2.93 23.72 14.00
C LEU A 278 4.30 24.21 14.47
N ASN A 279 4.57 24.14 15.77
CA ASN A 279 5.87 24.54 16.36
C ASN A 279 7.03 23.62 15.96
N VAL A 280 6.75 22.43 15.42
CA VAL A 280 7.76 21.53 14.83
C VAL A 280 8.03 21.94 13.38
N LEU A 281 6.97 22.24 12.63
CA LEU A 281 7.08 22.68 11.23
C LEU A 281 7.79 24.04 11.09
N SER A 282 7.54 24.98 12.02
CA SER A 282 8.13 26.32 11.98
C SER A 282 9.64 26.35 12.25
N LYS A 283 10.23 25.26 12.74
CA LYS A 283 11.66 25.19 13.09
C LYS A 283 12.56 24.80 11.91
N GLY A 284 12.01 24.61 10.71
CA GLY A 284 12.80 24.22 9.54
C GLY A 284 13.52 22.89 9.75
N MET A 285 12.91 21.95 10.48
CA MET A 285 13.50 20.63 10.68
C MET A 285 13.50 19.87 9.35
N ASP A 286 14.65 19.84 8.68
CA ASP A 286 14.86 19.16 7.38
C ASP A 286 14.81 17.63 7.47
N GLU A 287 14.77 17.06 8.67
CA GLU A 287 14.76 15.61 8.86
C GLU A 287 13.33 15.05 8.97
N GLY A 288 12.83 14.46 7.87
CA GLY A 288 11.51 13.82 7.81
C GLY A 288 11.27 12.79 8.93
N LYS A 289 12.32 12.08 9.36
CA LYS A 289 12.27 11.14 10.49
C LYS A 289 11.87 11.81 11.81
N GLU A 290 12.46 12.96 12.12
CA GLU A 290 12.17 13.71 13.35
C GLU A 290 10.76 14.31 13.35
N GLN A 291 10.30 14.73 12.18
CA GLN A 291 8.92 15.18 12.00
C GLN A 291 7.94 14.06 12.33
N CYS A 292 8.21 12.84 11.86
CA CYS A 292 7.40 11.67 12.17
C CYS A 292 7.44 11.29 13.65
N ARG A 293 8.61 11.35 14.31
CA ARG A 293 8.74 11.12 15.76
C ARG A 293 7.90 12.08 16.60
N LYS A 294 7.68 13.30 16.10
CA LYS A 294 6.93 14.36 16.79
C LYS A 294 5.47 14.44 16.35
N ALA A 295 5.02 13.51 15.51
CA ALA A 295 3.62 13.43 15.13
C ALA A 295 2.74 13.13 16.35
N ARG A 296 1.55 13.72 16.35
CA ARG A 296 0.54 13.49 17.40
C ARG A 296 -0.50 12.47 17.00
N GLU A 297 -0.86 12.47 15.72
CA GLU A 297 -1.95 11.65 15.21
C GLU A 297 -1.58 11.10 13.84
N MET A 298 -2.06 9.90 13.54
CA MET A 298 -2.11 9.29 12.23
C MET A 298 -3.49 9.50 11.63
N ARG A 299 -3.56 9.82 10.34
CA ARG A 299 -4.80 10.13 9.62
C ARG A 299 -5.11 9.03 8.62
N PHE A 300 -6.36 8.59 8.61
CA PHE A 300 -6.83 7.48 7.77
C PHE A 300 -8.06 7.89 6.96
N THR A 301 -8.15 7.38 5.74
CA THR A 301 -9.39 7.38 4.96
C THR A 301 -10.03 6.02 5.08
N LEU A 302 -11.28 5.96 5.54
CA LEU A 302 -12.08 4.73 5.45
C LEU A 302 -12.65 4.57 4.05
N LEU A 303 -12.73 3.32 3.60
CA LEU A 303 -13.11 2.97 2.24
C LEU A 303 -14.48 2.27 2.16
N THR A 304 -15.09 1.98 3.30
CA THR A 304 -16.21 1.05 3.45
C THR A 304 -17.46 1.44 2.67
N GLU A 305 -17.64 2.75 2.46
CA GLU A 305 -18.76 3.34 1.71
C GLU A 305 -18.34 3.97 0.38
N ASP A 306 -17.11 3.76 -0.08
CA ASP A 306 -16.63 4.35 -1.33
C ASP A 306 -17.14 3.57 -2.54
N GLN A 307 -18.32 3.97 -3.03
CA GLN A 307 -18.95 3.37 -4.21
C GLN A 307 -18.06 3.49 -5.46
N LYS A 308 -17.31 4.59 -5.63
CA LYS A 308 -16.44 4.78 -6.79
C LYS A 308 -15.29 3.76 -6.76
N LEU A 309 -14.75 3.46 -5.58
CA LEU A 309 -13.74 2.42 -5.41
C LEU A 309 -14.32 1.04 -5.72
N ALA A 310 -15.51 0.73 -5.19
CA ALA A 310 -16.21 -0.52 -5.46
C ALA A 310 -16.38 -0.75 -6.98
N GLU A 311 -16.89 0.26 -7.68
CA GLU A 311 -17.08 0.24 -9.13
C GLU A 311 -15.76 0.13 -9.89
N ALA A 312 -14.71 0.82 -9.45
CA ALA A 312 -13.40 0.73 -10.07
C ALA A 312 -12.80 -0.68 -9.91
N ILE A 313 -12.85 -1.26 -8.71
CA ILE A 313 -12.37 -2.63 -8.48
C ILE A 313 -13.19 -3.62 -9.31
N GLN A 314 -14.51 -3.48 -9.35
CA GLN A 314 -15.36 -4.36 -10.17
C GLN A 314 -15.07 -4.23 -11.67
N ARG A 315 -14.84 -3.00 -12.15
CA ARG A 315 -14.53 -2.71 -13.56
C ARG A 315 -13.18 -3.28 -13.97
N TYR A 316 -12.17 -3.13 -13.11
CA TYR A 316 -10.79 -3.42 -13.47
C TYR A 316 -10.25 -4.74 -12.91
N GLY A 317 -10.96 -5.35 -11.97
CA GLY A 317 -10.60 -6.61 -11.31
C GLY A 317 -11.12 -7.85 -12.02
N LYS A 318 -12.00 -7.69 -13.03
CA LYS A 318 -12.32 -8.79 -13.94
C LYS A 318 -11.04 -9.22 -14.67
N ILE A 319 -10.84 -10.54 -14.68
CA ILE A 319 -9.56 -11.21 -14.87
C ILE A 319 -8.85 -10.75 -16.15
N ASP A 320 -7.62 -10.30 -15.99
CA ASP A 320 -6.69 -10.06 -17.09
C ASP A 320 -6.21 -11.43 -17.58
N GLU A 321 -6.43 -11.76 -18.85
CA GLU A 321 -6.04 -13.06 -19.45
C GLU A 321 -4.55 -13.38 -19.21
N GLY A 322 -3.70 -12.36 -19.04
CA GLY A 322 -2.28 -12.51 -18.72
C GLY A 322 -2.00 -13.17 -17.37
N PHE A 323 -2.91 -13.13 -16.40
CA PHE A 323 -2.76 -13.82 -15.10
C PHE A 323 -3.50 -15.17 -15.03
N HIS A 324 -4.32 -15.52 -16.02
CA HIS A 324 -4.96 -16.84 -16.05
C HIS A 324 -3.94 -17.98 -16.18
N ASN A 325 -2.81 -17.74 -16.85
CA ASN A 325 -1.73 -18.74 -16.94
C ASN A 325 -1.07 -18.98 -15.56
N CYS A 326 -1.07 -17.99 -14.67
CA CYS A 326 -0.59 -18.13 -13.30
C CYS A 326 -1.53 -18.96 -12.39
N GLU A 327 -2.80 -19.10 -12.77
CA GLU A 327 -3.74 -19.96 -12.04
C GLU A 327 -3.64 -21.42 -12.50
N LYS A 328 -3.28 -21.67 -13.78
CA LYS A 328 -3.15 -23.02 -14.35
C LYS A 328 -1.85 -23.74 -13.98
N GLU A 329 -0.83 -23.02 -13.53
CA GLU A 329 0.46 -23.58 -13.11
C GLU A 329 0.54 -23.93 -11.61
N LYS A 330 -0.56 -23.75 -10.86
CA LYS A 330 -0.73 -24.18 -9.47
C LYS A 330 -1.40 -25.55 -9.41
#